data_AF-A0A8J2NTX7-F1
#
_entry.id   AF-A0A8J2NTX7-F1
#
_cell.length_a   1.000
_cell.length_b   1.000
_cell.length_c   1.000
_cell.angle_alpha   90.00
_cell.angle_beta   90.00
_cell.angle_gamma   90.00
#
_symmetry.space_group_name_H-M   'P 1'
#
loop_
_entity.id
_entity.type
_entity.pdbx_description
1 polymer ?
#
loop_
_entity_poly.entity_id
_entity_poly.type
_entity_poly.pdbx_seq_one_letter_code
_entity_poly.pdbx_strand_id
1 'polypeptide(L)'
;DLDEFLSGAKDGFIYFSMGSIVQSKSFPEHLRKQFIEVFSKLKQRVLWKFEAQFDDLPPNVKVSKWLPQQDILGHPNIKLFITHGGALSTQESIYHGVPLVAIPIFTDQNANARLAAMKGYAIDLELLDLDGPMLEGAIKKILTDPSYTQKAKEISVYFRDQPITPLEKAVYWA
;
A
#
# COMPACT_ATOMS: atom_id res chain seq x y z
N ASP A 1 -7.50 3.36 19.32
CA ASP A 1 -6.14 2.86 19.06
C ASP A 1 -5.72 2.82 17.58
N LEU A 2 -6.30 1.99 16.70
CA LEU A 2 -5.95 2.03 15.26
C LEU A 2 -6.43 3.34 14.61
N ASP A 3 -7.70 3.71 14.80
CA ASP A 3 -8.26 4.94 14.25
C ASP A 3 -7.50 6.18 14.75
N GLU A 4 -7.24 6.30 16.05
CA GLU A 4 -6.42 7.39 16.61
C GLU A 4 -5.01 7.46 15.99
N PHE A 5 -4.41 6.31 15.67
CA PHE A 5 -3.13 6.24 14.98
C PHE A 5 -3.22 6.74 13.53
N LEU A 6 -4.32 6.49 12.81
CA LEU A 6 -4.51 6.95 11.43
C LEU A 6 -4.99 8.40 11.36
N SER A 7 -5.98 8.76 12.17
CA SER A 7 -6.55 10.10 12.29
C SER A 7 -5.54 11.12 12.82
N GLY A 8 -4.65 10.73 13.74
CA GLY A 8 -3.59 11.60 14.26
C GLY A 8 -2.38 11.79 13.33
N ALA A 9 -2.35 11.16 12.15
CA ALA A 9 -1.24 11.23 11.20
C ALA A 9 -1.25 12.55 10.41
N LYS A 10 -0.68 13.62 10.97
CA LYS A 10 -0.69 14.98 10.38
C LYS A 10 -0.11 15.05 8.96
N ASP A 11 0.99 14.33 8.72
CA ASP A 11 1.63 14.23 7.40
C ASP A 11 1.04 13.10 6.52
N GLY A 12 -0.06 12.50 6.97
CA GLY A 12 -0.65 11.29 6.41
C GLY A 12 0.04 10.01 6.84
N PHE A 13 -0.45 8.88 6.34
CA PHE A 13 0.13 7.57 6.63
C PHE A 13 0.34 6.71 5.37
N ILE A 14 1.23 5.75 5.51
CA ILE A 14 1.53 4.71 4.52
C ILE A 14 1.02 3.38 5.07
N TYR A 15 0.33 2.62 4.24
CA TYR A 15 -0.04 1.25 4.57
C TYR A 15 0.91 0.28 3.86
N PHE A 16 1.40 -0.75 4.55
CA PHE A 16 2.27 -1.78 3.98
C PHE A 16 1.68 -3.16 4.22
N SER A 17 1.42 -3.91 3.15
CA SER A 17 0.92 -5.29 3.22
C SER A 17 1.34 -6.14 2.02
N MET A 18 1.98 -7.28 2.31
CA MET A 18 2.39 -8.28 1.31
C MET A 18 1.34 -9.37 1.06
N GLY A 19 0.09 -9.14 1.50
CA GLY A 19 -1.00 -10.09 1.35
C GLY A 19 -1.02 -11.17 2.43
N SER A 20 -1.77 -12.24 2.18
CA SER A 20 -1.97 -13.35 3.14
C SER A 20 -1.02 -14.53 2.90
N ILE A 21 -0.58 -14.73 1.65
CA ILE A 21 0.28 -15.84 1.25
C ILE A 21 1.74 -15.54 1.58
N VAL A 22 2.23 -14.35 1.19
CA VAL A 22 3.56 -13.89 1.58
C VAL A 22 3.47 -13.27 2.96
N GLN A 23 4.05 -13.95 3.94
CA GLN A 23 4.16 -13.42 5.29
C GLN A 23 5.40 -12.53 5.37
N SER A 24 5.22 -11.25 5.70
CA SER A 24 6.34 -10.31 5.82
C SER A 24 7.37 -10.75 6.87
N LYS A 25 6.97 -11.54 7.88
CA LYS A 25 7.93 -12.14 8.83
C LYS A 25 8.94 -13.10 8.19
N SER A 26 8.60 -13.67 7.03
CA SER A 26 9.46 -14.62 6.30
C SER A 26 10.52 -13.91 5.45
N PHE A 27 10.47 -12.58 5.34
CA PHE A 27 11.55 -11.84 4.73
C PHE A 27 12.85 -12.00 5.53
N PRO A 28 14.01 -12.07 4.83
CA PRO A 28 15.31 -12.04 5.49
C PRO A 28 15.41 -10.91 6.49
N GLU A 29 16.09 -11.14 7.60
CA GLU A 29 16.20 -10.15 8.68
C GLU A 29 16.80 -8.82 8.19
N HIS A 30 17.80 -8.87 7.30
CA HIS A 30 18.40 -7.67 6.71
C HIS A 30 17.36 -6.82 5.97
N LEU A 31 16.47 -7.44 5.21
CA LEU A 31 15.44 -6.75 4.45
C LEU A 31 14.38 -6.14 5.40
N ARG A 32 13.99 -6.88 6.44
CA ARG A 32 13.09 -6.34 7.49
C ARG A 32 13.70 -5.13 8.19
N LYS A 33 15.00 -5.17 8.49
CA LYS A 33 15.74 -4.03 9.07
C LYS A 33 15.78 -2.84 8.11
N GLN A 34 16.01 -3.06 6.82
CA GLN A 34 15.99 -1.99 5.81
C GLN A 34 14.61 -1.30 5.72
N PHE A 35 13.51 -2.07 5.75
CA PHE A 35 12.16 -1.50 5.80
C PHE A 35 12.00 -0.59 7.03
N ILE A 36 12.35 -1.08 8.22
CA ILE A 36 12.24 -0.30 9.47
C ILE A 36 13.12 0.95 9.43
N GLU A 37 14.35 0.83 8.95
CA GLU A 37 15.29 1.95 8.83
C GLU A 37 14.73 3.05 7.93
N VAL A 38 14.22 2.69 6.75
CA VAL A 38 13.57 3.65 5.85
C VAL A 38 12.34 4.26 6.49
N PHE A 39 11.45 3.45 7.07
CA PHE A 39 10.22 3.93 7.70
C PHE A 39 10.48 4.89 8.86
N SER A 40 11.53 4.67 9.65
CA SER A 40 11.90 5.54 10.77
C SER A 40 12.29 6.97 10.35
N LYS A 41 12.72 7.15 9.09
CA LYS A 41 13.12 8.45 8.52
C LYS A 41 11.94 9.24 7.98
N LEU A 42 10.75 8.63 7.88
CA LEU A 42 9.57 9.25 7.29
C LEU A 42 8.82 10.10 8.31
N LYS A 43 8.24 11.21 7.83
CA LYS A 43 7.31 12.02 8.63
C LYS A 43 5.95 11.35 8.76
N GLN A 44 5.59 10.54 7.77
CA GLN A 44 4.36 9.76 7.74
C GLN A 44 4.39 8.68 8.83
N ARG A 45 3.21 8.37 9.35
CA ARG A 45 3.01 7.13 10.09
C ARG A 45 3.01 5.95 9.12
N VAL A 46 3.49 4.80 9.55
CA VAL A 46 3.50 3.57 8.75
C VAL A 46 2.72 2.50 9.49
N LEU A 47 1.64 2.03 8.86
CA LEU A 47 0.87 0.89 9.33
C LEU A 47 1.29 -0.34 8.53
N TRP A 48 1.90 -1.32 9.18
CA TRP A 48 2.42 -2.51 8.53
C TRP A 48 1.68 -3.76 8.98
N LYS A 49 1.02 -4.44 8.04
CA LYS A 49 0.50 -5.80 8.26
C LYS A 49 1.67 -6.77 8.38
N PHE A 50 1.89 -7.32 9.58
CA PHE A 50 3.04 -8.15 9.90
C PHE A 50 2.69 -9.27 10.91
N GLU A 51 3.14 -10.50 10.67
CA GLU A 51 2.64 -11.70 11.37
C GLU A 51 3.39 -12.04 12.67
N ALA A 52 4.40 -11.27 13.04
CA ALA A 52 5.18 -11.45 14.26
C ALA A 52 5.24 -10.17 15.10
N GLN A 53 5.89 -10.23 16.25
CA GLN A 53 6.15 -9.05 17.09
C GLN A 53 7.55 -8.51 16.79
N PHE A 54 7.70 -7.21 16.99
CA PHE A 54 8.98 -6.52 17.01
C PHE A 54 9.14 -5.91 18.40
N ASP A 55 10.33 -6.05 18.98
CA ASP A 55 10.61 -5.54 20.32
C ASP A 55 10.92 -4.04 20.33
N ASP A 56 11.46 -3.50 19.22
CA ASP A 56 11.90 -2.12 19.09
C ASP A 56 11.44 -1.52 17.75
N LEU A 57 10.22 -0.98 17.74
CA LEU A 57 9.66 -0.28 16.58
C LEU A 57 9.83 1.23 16.73
N PRO A 58 10.18 1.94 15.63
CA PRO A 58 10.15 3.39 15.62
C PRO A 58 8.76 3.92 16.00
N PRO A 59 8.67 5.09 16.65
CA PRO A 59 7.40 5.61 17.18
C PRO A 59 6.35 5.92 16.10
N ASN A 60 6.77 6.09 14.84
CA ASN A 60 5.89 6.30 13.70
C ASN A 60 5.44 5.00 13.01
N VAL A 61 5.91 3.83 13.46
CA VAL A 61 5.59 2.53 12.86
C VAL A 61 4.68 1.73 13.80
N LYS A 62 3.56 1.23 13.26
CA LYS A 62 2.65 0.33 13.97
C LYS A 62 2.48 -0.95 13.17
N VAL A 63 2.60 -2.09 13.85
CA VAL A 63 2.37 -3.41 13.24
C VAL A 63 1.11 -4.06 13.75
N SER A 64 0.44 -4.83 12.90
CA SER A 64 -0.67 -5.70 13.29
C SER A 64 -0.72 -6.95 12.42
N LYS A 65 -1.13 -8.09 12.99
CA LYS A 65 -1.28 -9.35 12.25
C LYS A 65 -2.45 -9.32 11.26
N TRP A 66 -3.50 -8.57 11.60
CA TRP A 66 -4.71 -8.43 10.81
C TRP A 66 -5.19 -6.99 10.82
N LEU A 67 -5.67 -6.52 9.68
CA LEU A 67 -6.07 -5.14 9.45
C LEU A 67 -7.25 -5.08 8.46
N PRO A 68 -8.24 -4.20 8.68
CA PRO A 68 -9.36 -4.00 7.75
C PRO A 68 -8.89 -3.17 6.53
N GLN A 69 -8.29 -3.84 5.55
CA GLN A 69 -7.60 -3.19 4.43
C GLN A 69 -8.48 -2.21 3.65
N GLN A 70 -9.74 -2.57 3.36
CA GLN A 70 -10.68 -1.68 2.67
C GLN A 70 -10.90 -0.35 3.40
N ASP A 71 -11.15 -0.40 4.71
CA ASP A 71 -11.37 0.80 5.53
C ASP A 71 -10.10 1.65 5.63
N ILE A 72 -8.94 1.00 5.74
CA ILE A 72 -7.64 1.69 5.75
C ILE A 72 -7.38 2.40 4.42
N LEU A 73 -7.65 1.74 3.29
CA LEU A 73 -7.48 2.34 1.97
C LEU A 73 -8.48 3.48 1.73
N GLY A 74 -9.67 3.43 2.32
CA GLY A 74 -10.66 4.51 2.29
C GLY A 74 -10.42 5.66 3.25
N HIS A 75 -9.39 5.58 4.12
CA HIS A 75 -9.15 6.59 5.14
C HIS A 75 -8.56 7.88 4.54
N PRO A 76 -9.06 9.09 4.89
CA PRO A 76 -8.67 10.35 4.24
C PRO A 76 -7.18 10.72 4.38
N ASN A 77 -6.52 10.26 5.45
CA ASN A 77 -5.09 10.51 5.68
C ASN A 77 -4.15 9.55 4.92
N ILE A 78 -4.65 8.55 4.19
CA ILE A 78 -3.76 7.63 3.45
C ILE A 78 -3.05 8.39 2.33
N LYS A 79 -1.76 8.07 2.13
CA LYS A 79 -0.93 8.68 1.08
C LYS A 79 -0.38 7.66 0.08
N LEU A 80 -0.11 6.45 0.56
CA LEU A 80 0.57 5.44 -0.22
C LEU A 80 0.22 4.05 0.32
N PHE A 81 0.07 3.10 -0.60
CA PHE A 81 0.01 1.68 -0.27
C PHE A 81 1.23 0.95 -0.84
N ILE A 82 2.05 0.38 0.03
CA ILE A 82 3.14 -0.52 -0.34
C ILE A 82 2.59 -1.94 -0.35
N THR A 83 2.72 -2.66 -1.47
CA THR A 83 2.11 -3.98 -1.60
C THR A 83 2.85 -4.90 -2.55
N HIS A 84 2.62 -6.20 -2.42
CA HIS A 84 3.07 -7.22 -3.37
C HIS A 84 2.40 -7.15 -4.76
N GLY A 85 1.43 -6.27 -5.00
CA GLY A 85 0.78 -6.15 -6.32
C GLY A 85 -0.25 -7.24 -6.63
N GLY A 86 -0.81 -7.92 -5.62
CA GLY A 86 -1.91 -8.86 -5.82
C GLY A 86 -3.14 -8.19 -6.46
N ALA A 87 -3.87 -8.93 -7.30
CA ALA A 87 -4.97 -8.40 -8.10
C ALA A 87 -6.04 -7.68 -7.27
N LEU A 88 -6.51 -8.31 -6.18
CA LEU A 88 -7.50 -7.71 -5.28
C LEU A 88 -6.95 -6.44 -4.64
N SER A 89 -5.82 -6.51 -3.93
CA SER A 89 -5.18 -5.33 -3.31
C SER A 89 -5.00 -4.16 -4.28
N THR A 90 -4.66 -4.44 -5.54
CA THR A 90 -4.53 -3.43 -6.59
C THR A 90 -5.88 -2.80 -6.95
N GLN A 91 -6.94 -3.60 -7.08
CA GLN A 91 -8.31 -3.12 -7.28
C GLN A 91 -8.81 -2.27 -6.11
N GLU A 92 -8.56 -2.68 -4.85
CA GLU A 92 -8.95 -1.89 -3.67
C GLU A 92 -8.24 -0.54 -3.64
N SER A 93 -6.95 -0.53 -3.98
CA SER A 93 -6.17 0.72 -4.08
C SER A 93 -6.72 1.64 -5.15
N ILE A 94 -7.04 1.11 -6.33
CA ILE A 94 -7.67 1.87 -7.41
C ILE A 94 -9.04 2.40 -6.98
N TYR A 95 -9.87 1.57 -6.35
CA TYR A 95 -11.20 1.96 -5.90
C TYR A 95 -11.12 3.22 -5.02
N HIS A 96 -10.16 3.27 -4.10
CA HIS A 96 -9.94 4.42 -3.20
C HIS A 96 -9.02 5.51 -3.76
N GLY A 97 -8.46 5.33 -4.96
CA GLY A 97 -7.58 6.31 -5.60
C GLY A 97 -6.24 6.50 -4.89
N VAL A 98 -5.67 5.42 -4.34
CA VAL A 98 -4.40 5.41 -3.63
C VAL A 98 -3.27 4.91 -4.56
N PRO A 99 -2.14 5.63 -4.69
CA PRO A 99 -1.00 5.17 -5.49
C PRO A 99 -0.21 4.05 -4.78
N LEU A 100 0.62 3.33 -5.54
CA LEU A 100 1.32 2.13 -5.08
C LEU A 100 2.85 2.20 -5.16
N VAL A 101 3.53 1.62 -4.17
CA VAL A 101 4.85 1.01 -4.40
C VAL A 101 4.59 -0.49 -4.44
N ALA A 102 4.80 -1.10 -5.61
CA ALA A 102 4.61 -2.52 -5.82
C ALA A 102 5.94 -3.25 -5.69
N ILE A 103 5.98 -4.32 -4.88
CA ILE A 103 7.14 -5.19 -4.68
C ILE A 103 6.69 -6.63 -4.98
N PRO A 104 6.54 -7.01 -6.25
CA PRO A 104 6.02 -8.32 -6.63
C PRO A 104 6.93 -9.46 -6.18
N ILE A 105 6.33 -10.59 -5.80
CA ILE A 105 7.04 -11.78 -5.32
C ILE A 105 6.90 -12.95 -6.31
N PHE A 106 5.68 -13.25 -6.77
CA PHE A 106 5.43 -14.39 -7.66
C PHE A 106 4.15 -14.22 -8.50
N THR A 107 3.94 -15.14 -9.45
CA THR A 107 2.74 -15.24 -10.31
C THR A 107 2.44 -13.95 -11.10
N ASP A 108 1.18 -13.55 -11.10
CA ASP A 108 0.58 -12.39 -11.76
C ASP A 108 0.99 -11.05 -11.14
N GLN A 109 1.61 -11.05 -9.96
CA GLN A 109 1.98 -9.82 -9.25
C GLN A 109 2.90 -8.93 -10.09
N ASN A 110 3.85 -9.52 -10.82
CA ASN A 110 4.74 -8.79 -11.73
C ASN A 110 3.96 -8.08 -12.85
N ALA A 111 3.00 -8.78 -13.45
CA ALA A 111 2.17 -8.21 -14.51
C ALA A 111 1.28 -7.08 -13.97
N ASN A 112 0.69 -7.27 -12.79
CA ASN A 112 -0.14 -6.25 -12.14
C ASN A 112 0.69 -5.01 -11.77
N ALA A 113 1.87 -5.19 -11.15
CA ALA A 113 2.78 -4.13 -10.77
C ALA A 113 3.26 -3.33 -11.99
N ARG A 114 3.68 -4.03 -13.05
CA ARG A 114 4.12 -3.41 -14.30
C ARG A 114 2.99 -2.63 -14.96
N LEU A 115 1.78 -3.19 -15.02
CA LEU A 115 0.61 -2.51 -15.56
C LEU A 115 0.26 -1.26 -14.73
N ALA A 116 0.35 -1.34 -13.41
CA ALA A 116 0.12 -0.22 -12.52
C ALA A 116 1.12 0.93 -12.76
N ALA A 117 2.41 0.58 -12.92
CA ALA A 117 3.46 1.52 -13.25
C ALA A 117 3.27 2.14 -14.63
N MET A 118 2.92 1.34 -15.64
CA MET A 118 2.60 1.82 -17.00
C MET A 118 1.39 2.77 -17.01
N LYS A 119 0.39 2.50 -16.16
CA LYS A 119 -0.77 3.39 -15.98
C LYS A 119 -0.45 4.65 -15.18
N GLY A 120 0.73 4.76 -14.57
CA GLY A 120 1.24 5.97 -13.93
C GLY A 120 0.80 6.18 -12.49
N TYR A 121 0.24 5.18 -11.81
CA TYR A 121 -0.15 5.28 -10.39
C TYR A 121 0.71 4.43 -9.46
N ALA A 122 1.77 3.80 -9.97
CA ALA A 122 2.66 2.98 -9.17
C ALA A 122 4.14 3.13 -9.54
N ILE A 123 5.01 2.75 -8.62
CA ILE A 123 6.41 2.40 -8.88
C ILE A 123 6.55 0.90 -8.64
N ASP A 124 7.14 0.21 -9.61
CA ASP A 124 7.41 -1.23 -9.57
C ASP A 124 8.88 -1.44 -9.13
N LEU A 125 9.08 -2.16 -8.03
CA LEU A 125 10.39 -2.45 -7.45
C LEU A 125 10.63 -3.95 -7.42
N GLU A 126 11.73 -4.39 -8.01
CA GLU A 126 12.14 -5.78 -7.98
C GLU A 126 12.70 -6.16 -6.60
N LEU A 127 12.15 -7.20 -5.97
CA LEU A 127 12.53 -7.62 -4.62
C LEU A 127 14.02 -7.99 -4.53
N LEU A 128 14.58 -8.62 -5.57
CA LEU A 128 15.96 -9.12 -5.58
C LEU A 128 17.00 -8.00 -5.53
N ASP A 129 16.66 -6.85 -6.11
CA ASP A 129 17.53 -5.67 -6.15
C ASP A 129 17.14 -4.63 -5.09
N LEU A 130 16.13 -4.92 -4.28
CA LEU A 130 15.58 -3.97 -3.32
C LEU A 130 16.57 -3.68 -2.18
N ASP A 131 16.92 -2.40 -2.04
CA ASP A 131 17.64 -1.88 -0.89
C ASP A 131 16.92 -0.68 -0.24
N GLY A 132 17.48 -0.22 0.89
CA GLY A 132 16.96 0.93 1.62
C GLY A 132 16.85 2.20 0.76
N PRO A 133 17.93 2.63 0.07
CA PRO A 133 17.89 3.79 -0.82
C PRO A 133 16.84 3.71 -1.94
N MET A 134 16.67 2.56 -2.60
CA MET A 134 15.66 2.39 -3.65
C MET A 134 14.25 2.50 -3.09
N LEU A 135 13.98 1.84 -1.96
CA LEU A 135 12.69 1.94 -1.28
C LEU A 135 12.39 3.39 -0.84
N GLU A 136 13.35 4.04 -0.20
CA GLU A 136 13.21 5.42 0.28
C GLU A 136 12.96 6.38 -0.89
N GLY A 137 13.70 6.21 -2.00
CA GLY A 137 13.53 6.98 -3.22
C GLY A 137 12.14 6.81 -3.83
N ALA A 138 11.65 5.57 -3.92
CA ALA A 138 10.31 5.29 -4.45
C ALA A 138 9.20 5.91 -3.59
N ILE A 139 9.27 5.74 -2.26
CA ILE A 139 8.31 6.33 -1.33
C ILE A 139 8.32 7.85 -1.46
N LYS A 140 9.50 8.49 -1.38
CA LYS A 140 9.62 9.94 -1.49
C LYS A 140 9.11 10.46 -2.84
N LYS A 141 9.39 9.74 -3.93
CA LYS A 141 8.91 10.12 -5.26
C LYS A 141 7.38 10.17 -5.30
N ILE A 142 6.69 9.13 -4.86
CA ILE A 142 5.21 9.12 -4.86
C ILE A 142 4.63 10.19 -3.92
N LEU A 143 5.27 10.42 -2.76
CA LEU A 143 4.79 11.41 -1.79
C LEU A 143 5.00 12.86 -2.26
N THR A 144 5.96 13.12 -3.16
CA THR A 144 6.32 14.48 -3.61
C THR A 144 5.82 14.81 -5.02
N ASP A 145 5.69 13.81 -5.89
CA ASP A 145 5.15 13.97 -7.23
C ASP A 145 3.63 13.71 -7.23
N PRO A 146 2.79 14.76 -7.34
CA PRO A 146 1.35 14.59 -7.27
C PRO A 146 0.77 13.83 -8.46
N SER A 147 1.52 13.62 -9.55
CA SER A 147 1.03 12.92 -10.74
C SER A 147 0.57 11.50 -10.43
N TYR A 148 1.25 10.78 -9.53
CA TYR A 148 0.86 9.44 -9.09
C TYR A 148 -0.50 9.43 -8.40
N THR A 149 -0.72 10.36 -7.47
CA THR A 149 -1.99 10.47 -6.74
C THR A 149 -3.11 10.96 -7.66
N GLN A 150 -2.83 11.93 -8.54
CA GLN A 150 -3.80 12.42 -9.52
C GLN A 150 -4.23 11.28 -10.46
N LYS A 151 -3.28 10.49 -10.95
CA LYS A 151 -3.55 9.35 -11.82
C LYS A 151 -4.34 8.25 -11.11
N ALA A 152 -3.99 7.94 -9.86
CA ALA A 152 -4.75 6.98 -9.05
C ALA A 152 -6.23 7.43 -8.88
N LYS A 153 -6.45 8.71 -8.57
CA LYS A 153 -7.79 9.30 -8.42
C LYS A 153 -8.56 9.34 -9.75
N GLU A 154 -7.90 9.65 -10.85
CA GLU A 154 -8.50 9.63 -12.19
C GLU A 154 -8.99 8.21 -12.53
N ILE A 155 -8.14 7.19 -12.35
CA ILE A 155 -8.51 5.80 -12.59
C ILE A 155 -9.62 5.35 -11.63
N SER A 156 -9.61 5.80 -10.37
CA SER A 156 -10.67 5.55 -9.40
C SER A 156 -12.05 6.02 -9.88
N VAL A 157 -12.12 7.18 -10.54
CA VAL A 157 -13.37 7.69 -11.11
C VAL A 157 -13.89 6.71 -12.16
N TYR A 158 -13.06 6.33 -13.14
CA TYR A 158 -13.47 5.37 -14.18
C TYR A 158 -13.79 3.98 -13.62
N PHE A 159 -13.09 3.55 -12.58
CA PHE A 159 -13.32 2.24 -11.96
C PHE A 159 -14.69 2.17 -11.25
N ARG A 160 -15.08 3.27 -10.61
CA ARG A 160 -16.36 3.38 -9.89
C ARG A 160 -17.53 3.77 -10.79
N ASP A 161 -17.24 4.30 -11.97
CA ASP A 161 -18.25 4.59 -12.99
C ASP A 161 -18.81 3.28 -13.56
N GLN A 162 -19.99 2.92 -13.08
CA GLN A 162 -20.69 1.69 -13.45
C GLN A 162 -22.15 2.03 -13.76
N PRO A 163 -22.75 1.45 -14.82
CA PRO A 163 -24.12 1.77 -15.23
C PRO A 163 -25.18 1.31 -14.23
N ILE A 164 -24.84 0.36 -13.35
CA ILE A 164 -25.69 -0.15 -12.28
C ILE A 164 -24.89 -0.05 -10.99
N THR A 165 -25.48 0.54 -9.95
CA THR A 165 -24.79 0.69 -8.67
C THR A 165 -24.52 -0.68 -8.02
N PRO A 166 -23.49 -0.80 -7.15
CA PRO A 166 -23.23 -2.05 -6.45
C PRO A 166 -24.45 -2.59 -5.67
N LEU A 167 -25.27 -1.71 -5.10
CA LEU A 167 -26.48 -2.10 -4.37
C LEU A 167 -27.57 -2.64 -5.31
N GLU A 168 -27.87 -1.95 -6.40
CA GLU A 168 -28.86 -2.41 -7.40
C GLU A 168 -28.44 -3.76 -8.00
N LYS A 169 -27.15 -3.91 -8.28
CA LYS A 169 -26.60 -5.18 -8.79
C LYS A 169 -26.74 -6.30 -7.76
N ALA A 170 -26.49 -6.03 -6.48
CA ALA A 170 -26.69 -7.01 -5.41
C ALA A 170 -28.15 -7.45 -5.29
N VAL A 171 -29.10 -6.50 -5.39
CA VAL A 171 -30.54 -6.79 -5.37
C VAL A 171 -30.97 -7.63 -6.57
N TYR A 172 -30.44 -7.36 -7.76
CA TYR A 172 -30.78 -8.12 -8.97
C TYR A 172 -30.44 -9.62 -8.88
N TRP A 173 -29.34 -9.96 -8.20
CA TRP A 173 -28.85 -11.34 -8.07
C TRP A 173 -29.29 -12.06 -6.79
N ALA A 174 -30.00 -11.37 -5.89
CA ALA A 174 -30.53 -11.96 -4.66
C ALA A 174 -31.76 -12.83 -4.94
#